data_AF-A0A4U2EIH5-F1
#
_entry.id   AF-A0A4U2EIH5-F1
#
_cell.length_a   1.000
_cell.length_b   1.000
_cell.length_c   1.000
_cell.angle_alpha   90.00
_cell.angle_beta   90.00
_cell.angle_gamma   90.00
#
_symmetry.space_group_name_H-M   'P 1'
#
loop_
_entity.id
_entity.type
_entity.pdbx_description
1 polymer ?
#
loop_
_entity_poly.entity_id
_entity_poly.type
_entity_poly.pdbx_seq_one_letter_code
_entity_poly.pdbx_strand_id
1 'polypeptide(L)' 'SQIKIMAGGGASSTFDPLDTLQFTSDEMKAAVQAASDYGTYVAAHIHTSDAMRRAAEAGVMSFEHATIMDD' A
#
# COMPACT_ATOMS: atom_id res chain seq x y z
N SER A 1 -13.55 10.87 -0.14
CA SER A 1 -13.75 9.41 -0.16
C SER A 1 -12.63 8.79 -0.94
N GLN A 2 -12.07 7.67 -0.47
CA GLN A 2 -10.86 7.03 -0.98
C GLN A 2 -10.90 5.52 -0.68
N ILE A 3 -10.05 4.73 -1.31
CA ILE A 3 -9.88 3.31 -1.00
C ILE A 3 -8.63 3.14 -0.11
N LYS A 4 -8.73 2.36 0.97
CA LYS A 4 -7.60 2.01 1.84
C LYS A 4 -7.22 0.54 1.64
N ILE A 5 -5.94 0.28 1.40
CA ILE A 5 -5.36 -1.08 1.33
C ILE A 5 -4.25 -1.27 2.37
N MET A 6 -3.90 -2.53 2.64
CA MET A 6 -2.78 -2.92 3.51
C MET A 6 -1.66 -3.51 2.63
N ALA A 7 -0.64 -2.72 2.29
CA ALA A 7 0.41 -3.15 1.36
C ALA A 7 1.67 -3.69 2.06
N GLY A 8 1.66 -3.74 3.40
CA GLY A 8 2.63 -4.45 4.23
C GLY A 8 2.02 -4.84 5.58
N GLY A 9 2.80 -5.55 6.40
CA GLY A 9 2.36 -6.02 7.72
C GLY A 9 2.00 -4.92 8.72
N GLY A 10 1.18 -5.28 9.71
CA GLY A 10 0.70 -4.38 10.76
C GLY A 10 1.36 -4.58 12.12
N ALA A 11 1.36 -3.53 12.95
CA ALA A 11 1.77 -3.60 14.35
C ALA A 11 0.68 -4.22 15.26
N SER A 12 -0.59 -4.09 14.87
CA SER A 12 -1.75 -4.47 15.68
C SER A 12 -2.42 -5.75 15.20
N SER A 13 -1.69 -6.58 14.46
CA SER A 13 -2.22 -7.77 13.80
C SER A 13 -1.38 -8.99 14.16
N THR A 14 -2.04 -10.15 14.27
CA THR A 14 -1.47 -11.33 14.94
C THR A 14 -0.53 -12.15 14.05
N PHE A 15 -0.70 -12.07 12.72
CA PHE A 15 -0.12 -13.07 11.79
C PHE A 15 0.65 -12.48 10.60
N ASP A 16 0.89 -11.18 10.57
CA ASP A 16 1.55 -10.46 9.48
C ASP A 16 2.65 -9.53 10.01
N PRO A 17 3.89 -10.05 10.14
CA PRO A 17 5.04 -9.27 10.59
C PRO A 17 5.27 -7.98 9.78
N LEU A 18 5.80 -6.94 10.44
CA LEU A 18 5.97 -5.59 9.87
C LEU A 18 6.77 -5.54 8.56
N ASP A 19 7.70 -6.46 8.37
CA ASP A 19 8.59 -6.55 7.22
C ASP A 19 8.02 -7.32 6.03
N THR A 20 6.77 -7.81 6.13
CA THR A 20 6.11 -8.52 5.04
C THR A 20 5.57 -7.60 3.96
N LEU A 21 5.61 -8.08 2.71
CA LEU A 21 4.93 -7.48 1.57
C LEU A 21 3.54 -8.10 1.42
N GLN A 22 2.51 -7.26 1.28
CA GLN A 22 1.14 -7.70 1.03
C GLN A 22 0.66 -7.16 -0.32
N PHE A 23 -0.23 -7.91 -0.97
CA PHE A 23 -0.63 -7.74 -2.37
C PHE A 23 0.49 -7.91 -3.40
N THR A 24 0.08 -8.43 -4.55
CA THR A 24 0.83 -8.39 -5.80
C THR A 24 0.72 -7.01 -6.44
N SER A 25 1.62 -6.68 -7.38
CA SER A 25 1.54 -5.42 -8.13
C SER A 25 0.24 -5.33 -8.92
N ASP A 26 -0.26 -6.43 -9.48
CA ASP A 26 -1.48 -6.46 -10.29
C ASP A 26 -2.73 -6.19 -9.43
N GLU A 27 -2.80 -6.72 -8.22
CA GLU A 27 -3.89 -6.40 -7.29
C GLU A 27 -3.87 -4.92 -6.87
N MET A 28 -2.70 -4.35 -6.61
CA MET A 28 -2.59 -2.93 -6.29
C MET A 28 -3.00 -2.04 -7.47
N LYS A 29 -2.57 -2.38 -8.70
CA LYS A 29 -2.98 -1.68 -9.91
C LYS A 29 -4.48 -1.77 -10.15
N ALA A 30 -5.09 -2.93 -9.88
CA ALA A 30 -6.53 -3.10 -9.97
C ALA A 30 -7.27 -2.20 -8.95
N ALA A 31 -6.77 -2.10 -7.72
CA ALA A 31 -7.34 -1.19 -6.71
C ALA A 31 -7.20 0.29 -7.13
N VAL A 32 -6.04 0.66 -7.68
CA VAL A 32 -5.79 2.02 -8.20
C VAL A 32 -6.72 2.33 -9.38
N GLN A 33 -6.87 1.41 -10.33
CA GLN A 33 -7.81 1.57 -11.45
C GLN A 33 -9.24 1.75 -10.94
N ALA A 34 -9.69 0.91 -10.00
CA ALA A 34 -11.04 1.01 -9.43
C ALA A 34 -11.28 2.34 -8.70
N ALA A 35 -10.29 2.85 -7.96
CA ALA A 35 -10.38 4.16 -7.33
C ALA A 35 -10.41 5.29 -8.38
N SER A 36 -9.57 5.19 -9.41
CA SER A 36 -9.46 6.19 -10.47
C SER A 36 -10.71 6.26 -11.35
N ASP A 37 -11.37 5.14 -11.63
CA ASP A 37 -12.63 5.10 -12.39
C ASP A 37 -13.74 5.89 -11.68
N TYR A 38 -13.69 5.94 -10.35
CA TYR A 38 -14.57 6.77 -9.53
C TYR A 38 -14.07 8.22 -9.35
N GLY A 39 -12.89 8.55 -9.88
CA GLY A 39 -12.27 9.87 -9.72
C GLY A 39 -11.66 10.10 -8.32
N THR A 40 -11.21 9.04 -7.65
CA THR A 40 -10.50 9.13 -6.37
C THR A 40 -9.19 8.32 -6.39
N TYR A 41 -8.57 8.13 -5.23
CA TYR A 41 -7.25 7.54 -5.06
C TYR A 41 -7.20 6.42 -4.01
N VAL A 42 -6.07 5.72 -4.01
CA VAL A 42 -5.74 4.69 -3.01
C VAL A 42 -4.75 5.26 -1.99
N ALA A 43 -5.04 5.02 -0.71
CA ALA A 43 -4.09 5.12 0.38
C ALA A 43 -3.65 3.70 0.82
N ALA A 44 -2.39 3.53 1.20
CA ALA A 44 -1.84 2.24 1.62
C ALA A 44 -1.20 2.31 3.01
N HIS A 45 -1.58 1.38 3.89
CA HIS A 45 -0.84 1.10 5.12
C HIS A 45 0.46 0.39 4.74
N ILE A 46 1.60 0.97 5.13
CA ILE A 46 2.92 0.50 4.69
C ILE A 46 4.01 0.88 5.71
N HIS A 47 4.98 0.00 5.90
CA HIS A 47 6.15 0.28 6.75
C HIS A 47 7.48 0.24 5.99
N THR A 48 7.72 -0.79 5.17
CA THR A 48 9.03 -1.01 4.50
C THR A 48 9.16 -0.27 3.17
N SER A 49 10.40 0.12 2.84
CA SER A 49 10.76 0.73 1.57
C SER A 49 10.40 -0.12 0.35
N ASP A 50 10.61 -1.44 0.41
CA ASP A 50 10.23 -2.37 -0.67
C ASP A 50 8.73 -2.30 -0.99
N ALA A 51 7.89 -2.20 0.05
CA ALA A 51 6.45 -2.03 -0.12
C ALA A 51 6.10 -0.65 -0.67
N MET A 52 6.78 0.41 -0.22
CA MET A 52 6.62 1.78 -0.75
C MET A 52 6.93 1.84 -2.24
N ARG A 53 8.05 1.25 -2.68
CA ARG A 53 8.47 1.21 -4.08
C ARG A 53 7.41 0.51 -4.94
N ARG A 54 6.96 -0.69 -4.52
CA ARG A 54 5.89 -1.43 -5.22
C ARG A 54 4.58 -0.64 -5.28
N ALA A 55 4.16 0.00 -4.18
CA ALA A 55 2.94 0.78 -4.13
C ALA A 55 3.02 2.04 -5.01
N ALA A 56 4.18 2.72 -5.03
CA ALA A 56 4.43 3.87 -5.91
C ALA A 56 4.34 3.47 -7.38
N GLU A 57 5.00 2.37 -7.76
CA GLU A 57 4.96 1.82 -9.13
C GLU A 57 3.55 1.40 -9.55
N ALA A 58 2.71 0.98 -8.59
CA ALA A 58 1.30 0.64 -8.84
C ALA A 58 0.38 1.87 -8.94
N GLY A 59 0.84 3.07 -8.57
CA GLY A 59 0.06 4.31 -8.63
C GLY A 59 -0.68 4.69 -7.35
N VAL A 60 -0.32 4.11 -6.20
CA VAL A 60 -0.85 4.54 -4.89
C VAL A 60 -0.39 5.97 -4.57
N MET A 61 -1.30 6.82 -4.09
CA MET A 61 -1.03 8.26 -3.91
C MET A 61 -0.76 8.68 -2.47
N SER A 62 -1.12 7.85 -1.47
CA SER A 62 -0.87 8.15 -0.05
C SER A 62 -0.27 6.94 0.66
N PHE A 63 0.87 7.12 1.30
CA PHE A 63 1.50 6.11 2.14
C PHE A 63 1.29 6.47 3.60
N GLU A 64 0.71 5.54 4.35
CA GLU A 64 0.40 5.70 5.76
C GLU A 64 1.48 5.02 6.59
N HIS A 65 1.96 5.71 7.63
CA HIS A 65 3.08 5.35 8.51
C HIS A 65 4.46 5.53 7.86
N ALA A 66 4.78 4.70 6.86
CA ALA A 66 6.06 4.72 6.15
C ALA A 66 7.31 4.79 7.06
N THR A 67 7.29 4.05 8.18
CA THR A 67 8.26 4.24 9.27
C THR A 67 9.63 3.58 9.04
N ILE A 68 9.75 2.66 8.07
CA ILE A 68 10.98 1.95 7.71
C ILE A 68 11.33 2.31 6.26
N MET A 69 11.45 3.61 6.00
CA MET A 69 11.84 4.19 4.71
C MET A 69 13.37 4.19 4.56
N ASP A 70 13.85 4.07 3.33
CA ASP A 70 15.25 4.22 2.94
C ASP A 70 15.39 5.19 1.76
N ASP A 71 16.64 5.45 1.36
CA ASP A 71 17.03 6.35 0.27
C ASP A 71 16.70 5.78 -1.14
#